data_AF-A0A6J5UTR8-F1
#
_entry.id   AF-A0A6J5UTR8-F1
#
_cell.length_a   1.000
_cell.length_b   1.000
_cell.length_c   1.000
_cell.angle_alpha   90.00
_cell.angle_beta   90.00
_cell.angle_gamma   90.00
#
_symmetry.space_group_name_H-M   'P 1'
#
loop_
_entity.id
_entity.type
_entity.pdbx_description
1 polymer ?
#
loop_
_entity_poly.entity_id
_entity_poly.type
_entity_poly.pdbx_seq_one_letter_code
_entity_poly.pdbx_strand_id
1 'polypeptide(L)'
;MSGLEIMDFADNNAWKSVPEIEGTLKVLVGNHLEVLSNGLYRSVFHRVTPSDQISRVSKAAFLAFPWKRWWSLSWSLLMKSTPKHTEQVA
;
A
#
# COMPACT_ATOMS: atom_id res chain seq x y z
N MET A 1 11.00 16.98 -9.04
CA MET A 1 10.24 16.25 -7.99
C MET A 1 9.91 14.86 -8.51
N SER A 2 9.95 13.81 -7.67
CA SER A 2 9.87 12.39 -8.07
C SER A 2 8.45 11.85 -8.32
N GLY A 3 7.44 12.73 -8.29
CA GLY A 3 6.07 12.44 -8.72
C GLY A 3 5.23 11.50 -7.86
N LEU A 4 5.83 10.74 -6.94
CA LEU A 4 5.16 9.80 -6.05
C LEU A 4 5.47 10.17 -4.60
N GLU A 5 4.45 10.25 -3.77
CA GLU A 5 4.56 10.48 -2.33
C GLU A 5 3.86 9.37 -1.55
N ILE A 6 4.40 9.07 -0.37
CA ILE A 6 3.80 8.16 0.62
C ILE A 6 3.49 8.92 1.90
N MET A 7 2.41 8.55 2.57
CA MET A 7 2.07 9.10 3.88
C MET A 7 2.95 8.47 4.96
N ASP A 8 3.59 9.31 5.77
CA ASP A 8 4.25 8.89 7.00
C ASP A 8 3.37 9.28 8.20
N PHE A 9 2.67 8.29 8.75
CA PHE A 9 1.82 8.48 9.94
C PHE A 9 2.62 8.68 11.24
N ALA A 10 3.89 8.29 11.26
CA ALA A 10 4.75 8.53 12.42
C ALA A 10 5.32 9.96 12.43
N ASP A 11 5.36 10.61 11.28
CA ASP A 11 5.87 11.95 11.08
C ASP A 11 4.75 12.94 10.77
N ASN A 12 3.89 13.20 11.76
CA ASN A 12 2.81 14.19 11.68
C ASN A 12 1.92 14.08 10.43
N ASN A 13 1.69 12.87 9.92
CA ASN A 13 0.96 12.63 8.68
C ASN A 13 1.56 13.43 7.50
N ALA A 14 2.89 13.48 7.42
CA ALA A 14 3.60 14.16 6.35
C ALA A 14 3.62 13.29 5.09
N TRP A 15 3.38 13.93 3.95
CA TRP A 15 3.63 13.32 2.64
C TRP A 15 5.13 13.37 2.33
N LYS A 16 5.74 12.20 2.16
CA LYS A 16 7.17 12.05 1.84
C LYS A 16 7.36 11.64 0.39
N SER A 17 8.18 12.40 -0.31
CA SER A 17 8.58 12.15 -1.69
C SER A 17 9.42 10.87 -1.80
N VAL A 18 9.01 9.94 -2.66
CA VAL A 18 9.73 8.69 -2.92
C VAL A 18 10.76 8.94 -4.02
N PRO A 19 12.07 8.83 -3.77
CA PRO A 19 13.10 9.11 -4.77
C PRO A 19 12.88 8.36 -6.10
N GLU A 20 13.23 9.00 -7.21
CA GLU A 20 13.35 8.33 -8.50
C GLU A 20 14.79 7.84 -8.65
N ILE A 21 14.95 6.52 -8.75
CA ILE A 21 16.24 5.88 -8.99
C ILE A 21 16.11 5.13 -10.32
N GLU A 22 16.95 5.48 -11.29
CA GLU A 22 16.92 4.88 -12.62
C GLU A 22 17.12 3.36 -12.54
N GLY A 23 16.39 2.61 -13.37
CA GLY A 23 16.47 1.15 -13.41
C GLY A 23 15.83 0.42 -12.23
N THR A 24 15.08 1.11 -11.36
CA THR A 24 14.43 0.49 -10.19
C THR A 24 12.91 0.36 -10.33
N LEU A 25 12.34 -0.59 -9.57
CA LEU A 25 10.90 -0.73 -9.39
C LEU A 25 10.51 -0.29 -7.97
N LYS A 26 9.44 0.49 -7.87
CA LYS A 26 8.81 0.84 -6.59
C LYS A 26 7.78 -0.24 -6.25
N VAL A 27 7.97 -0.95 -5.14
CA VAL A 27 7.05 -2.02 -4.68
C VAL A 27 6.30 -1.53 -3.45
N LEU A 28 4.97 -1.54 -3.51
CA LEU A 28 4.09 -1.13 -2.43
C LEU A 28 3.33 -2.32 -1.87
N VAL A 29 3.15 -2.34 -0.55
CA VAL A 29 2.26 -3.29 0.12
C VAL A 29 0.83 -2.79 -0.01
N GLY A 30 -0.06 -3.65 -0.53
CA GLY A 30 -1.49 -3.40 -0.57
C GLY A 30 -2.24 -4.12 0.54
N ASN A 31 -3.51 -3.76 0.74
CA ASN A 31 -4.37 -4.26 1.82
C ASN A 31 -4.48 -5.79 1.86
N HIS A 32 -4.44 -6.45 0.70
CA HIS A 32 -4.49 -7.92 0.64
C HIS A 32 -3.32 -8.55 1.41
N LEU A 33 -2.09 -8.05 1.23
CA LEU A 33 -0.93 -8.60 1.91
C LEU A 33 -0.91 -8.20 3.40
N GLU A 34 -1.40 -7.00 3.74
CA GLU A 34 -1.55 -6.60 5.14
C GLU A 34 -2.45 -7.56 5.91
N VAL A 35 -3.65 -7.84 5.41
CA VAL A 35 -4.59 -8.79 6.02
C VAL A 35 -3.98 -10.19 6.10
N LEU A 36 -3.40 -10.69 4.99
CA LEU A 36 -2.82 -12.03 4.95
C LEU A 36 -1.63 -12.21 5.91
N SER A 37 -0.91 -11.13 6.17
CA SER A 37 0.22 -11.11 7.10
C SER A 37 -0.18 -10.84 8.55
N ASN A 38 -1.48 -10.71 8.83
CA ASN A 38 -2.01 -10.31 10.13
C ASN A 38 -1.36 -9.01 10.66
N GLY A 39 -1.21 -8.02 9.76
CA GLY A 39 -0.65 -6.70 10.09
C GLY A 39 0.88 -6.64 10.21
N LEU A 40 1.61 -7.72 9.92
CA LEU A 40 3.08 -7.70 9.89
C LEU A 40 3.62 -6.77 8.78
N TYR A 41 2.97 -6.78 7.61
CA TYR A 41 3.23 -5.81 6.55
C TYR A 41 2.12 -4.77 6.53
N ARG A 42 2.47 -3.49 6.48
CA ARG A 42 1.50 -2.38 6.47
C ARG A 42 1.28 -1.86 5.07
N SER A 43 0.02 -1.74 4.68
CA SER A 43 -0.35 -1.05 3.45
C SER A 43 0.01 0.43 3.54
N VAL A 44 0.38 1.01 2.40
CA VAL A 44 0.87 2.38 2.33
C VAL A 44 -0.12 3.27 1.58
N PHE A 45 -0.48 4.39 2.22
CA PHE A 45 -1.19 5.47 1.56
C PHE A 45 -0.20 6.19 0.65
N HIS A 46 -0.54 6.27 -0.63
CA HIS A 46 0.33 6.84 -1.66
C HIS A 46 -0.47 7.74 -2.59
N ARG A 47 0.18 8.78 -3.11
CA ARG A 47 -0.42 9.70 -4.08
C ARG A 47 0.58 10.08 -5.16
N VAL A 48 0.07 10.44 -6.33
CA VAL A 48 0.86 10.99 -7.42
C VAL A 48 0.68 12.50 -7.44
N THR A 49 1.77 13.24 -7.49
CA THR A 49 1.75 14.72 -7.57
C THR A 49 1.89 15.18 -9.01
N PRO A 50 1.02 16.09 -9.49
CA PRO A 50 1.13 16.66 -10.83
C PRO A 50 2.38 17.54 -10.94
N SER A 51 2.87 17.73 -12.16
CA SER A 51 3.95 18.67 -12.47
C SER A 51 3.56 19.46 -13.71
N ASP A 52 3.80 20.76 -13.66
CA ASP A 52 3.69 21.72 -14.76
C ASP A 52 4.93 21.73 -15.66
N GLN A 53 6.06 21.20 -15.18
CA GLN A 53 7.34 21.20 -15.88
C GLN A 53 7.64 19.90 -16.62
N ILE A 54 7.17 18.75 -16.10
CA ILE A 54 7.57 17.44 -16.60
C ILE A 54 6.33 16.58 -16.86
N SER A 55 6.22 16.07 -18.09
CA SER A 55 5.27 15.00 -18.43
C SER A 55 5.82 13.65 -17.97
N ARG A 56 4.99 12.85 -17.29
CA ARG A 56 5.40 11.56 -16.72
C ARG A 56 4.39 10.47 -17.07
N VAL A 57 4.91 9.32 -17.49
CA VAL A 57 4.15 8.09 -17.70
C VAL A 57 4.72 7.01 -16.77
N SER A 58 3.84 6.30 -16.06
CA SER A 58 4.20 5.15 -15.24
C SER A 58 3.43 3.92 -15.70
N LYS A 59 4.01 2.74 -15.46
CA LYS A 59 3.36 1.45 -15.64
C LYS A 59 3.26 0.78 -14.28
N ALA A 60 2.10 0.24 -13.95
CA ALA A 60 1.86 -0.46 -12.69
C ALA A 60 1.34 -1.88 -12.97
N ALA A 61 1.77 -2.83 -12.14
CA ALA A 61 1.26 -4.18 -12.11
C ALA A 61 0.75 -4.47 -10.70
N PHE A 62 -0.46 -5.02 -10.61
CA PHE A 62 -1.10 -5.33 -9.34
C PHE A 62 -1.13 -6.85 -9.14
N LEU A 63 -0.50 -7.32 -8.06
CA LEU A 63 -0.55 -8.72 -7.65
C LEU A 63 -1.76 -8.91 -6.73
N ALA A 64 -2.78 -9.60 -7.21
CA ALA A 64 -3.99 -9.91 -6.47
C ALA A 64 -4.27 -11.42 -6.48
N PHE A 65 -4.95 -11.90 -5.44
CA PHE A 65 -5.44 -13.28 -5.38
C PHE A 65 -6.81 -13.39 -6.07
N PRO A 66 -7.15 -14.56 -6.65
CA PRO A 66 -8.51 -14.82 -7.09
C PRO A 66 -9.50 -14.60 -5.95
N TRP A 67 -10.59 -13.88 -6.23
CA TRP A 67 -11.60 -13.46 -5.24
C TRP A 67 -12.04 -14.59 -4.29
N LYS A 68 -12.29 -15.79 -4.82
CA LYS A 68 -12.70 -16.96 -4.02
C LYS A 68 -11.65 -17.36 -2.98
N ARG A 69 -10.36 -17.30 -3.33
CA ARG A 69 -9.25 -17.67 -2.44
C ARG A 69 -9.01 -16.59 -1.39
N TRP A 70 -9.20 -15.32 -1.77
CA TRP A 70 -9.06 -14.20 -0.84
C TRP A 70 -10.08 -14.29 0.29
N TRP A 71 -11.36 -14.55 -0.03
CA TRP A 71 -12.42 -14.69 0.99
C TRP A 71 -12.08 -15.79 1.99
N SER A 72 -11.72 -16.98 1.51
CA SER A 72 -11.39 -18.12 2.39
C SER A 72 -10.19 -17.84 3.30
N LEU A 73 -9.12 -17.24 2.77
CA LEU A 73 -7.92 -16.96 3.56
C LEU A 73 -8.17 -15.85 4.58
N SER A 74 -8.79 -14.74 4.15
CA SER A 74 -9.15 -13.61 5.00
C SER A 74 -10.05 -14.04 6.16
N TRP A 75 -11.11 -14.81 5.88
CA TRP A 75 -12.02 -15.32 6.91
C TRP A 75 -11.29 -16.25 7.90
N SER A 76 -10.43 -17.13 7.41
CA SER A 76 -9.68 -18.06 8.27
C SER A 76 -8.69 -17.35 9.20
N LEU A 77 -8.11 -16.22 8.76
CA LEU A 77 -7.19 -15.42 9.55
C LEU A 77 -7.95 -14.58 10.57
N LEU A 78 -9.05 -13.93 10.17
CA LEU A 78 -9.91 -13.16 11.07
C LEU A 78 -10.40 -14.01 12.24
N MET A 79 -10.75 -15.29 11.98
CA MET A 79 -11.21 -16.23 13.00
C MET A 79 -10.08 -16.80 13.89
N LYS A 80 -8.81 -16.71 13.47
CA LYS A 80 -7.65 -17.21 14.22
C LYS A 80 -6.91 -16.12 14.98
N SER A 81 -6.98 -14.87 14.54
CA SER A 81 -6.37 -13.73 15.22
C SER A 81 -7.18 -13.32 16.44
N THR A 82 -6.54 -13.14 17.60
CA THR A 82 -7.07 -12.27 18.65
C THR A 82 -7.14 -10.85 18.10
N PRO A 83 -8.23 -10.09 18.33
CA PRO A 83 -8.43 -8.81 17.68
C PRO A 83 -7.36 -7.82 18.14
N LYS A 84 -6.43 -7.48 17.25
CA LYS A 84 -5.58 -6.31 17.39
C LYS A 84 -6.01 -5.33 16.30
N HIS A 85 -6.90 -4.42 16.68
CA HIS A 85 -7.30 -3.24 15.92
C HIS A 85 -7.64 -3.48 14.45
N THR A 86 -8.90 -3.86 14.18
CA THR A 86 -9.53 -3.67 12.87
C THR A 86 -10.93 -3.07 13.06
N GLU A 87 -11.00 -1.99 13.82
CA GLU A 87 -12.07 -0.99 13.67
C GLU A 87 -11.37 0.37 13.59
N GLN A 88 -11.39 0.94 12.38
CA GLN A 88 -11.27 2.36 12.02
C GLN A 88 -10.72 2.45 10.58
N VAL A 89 -11.59 2.19 9.62
CA VAL A 89 -11.54 2.80 8.28
C VAL A 89 -12.94 2.66 7.68
N ALA A 90 -13.79 3.63 8.04
CA ALA A 90 -14.90 4.11 7.23
C ALA A 90 -14.62 5.60 6.97
#